data_AF-A0A945AYJ0-F1
#
_entry.id   AF-A0A945AYJ0-F1
#
_cell.length_a   1.000
_cell.length_b   1.000
_cell.length_c   1.000
_cell.angle_alpha   90.00
_cell.angle_beta   90.00
_cell.angle_gamma   90.00
#
_symmetry.space_group_name_H-M   'P 1'
#
loop_
_entity.id
_entity.type
_entity.pdbx_description
1 polymer ?
#
loop_
_entity_poly.entity_id
_entity_poly.type
_entity_poly.pdbx_seq_one_letter_code
_entity_poly.pdbx_strand_id
1 'polypeptide(L)'
;MAWPTAPSISVSGSSQSGTYQGLVECIPYLKALGVTAIELLPVFDFDENEKIVSDAEIEHTVLNCWGYSPLLFFAPKQSYASDVVNPVQEFKAMVDKFHEADLEIWLDVVFNHTAEFGDNGYADHFKLLAPDQWYLWEKDESYKNYSGCGNTLNCAHPTTRRMIRDCLIYWSHVMGVDGFRFDLASILNLDSAGNIMDFPQ
;
A
#
# COMPACT_ATOMS: atom_id res chain seq x y z
N MET A 1 36.72 11.77 -0.29
CA MET A 1 35.50 11.93 0.52
C MET A 1 34.80 10.58 0.47
N ALA A 2 35.04 9.73 1.47
CA ALA A 2 34.38 8.43 1.54
C ALA A 2 32.96 8.67 2.03
N TRP A 3 31.97 8.18 1.31
CA TRP A 3 30.61 8.08 1.82
C TRP A 3 30.68 7.24 3.10
N PRO A 4 29.97 7.60 4.19
CA PRO A 4 29.83 6.72 5.32
C PRO A 4 29.34 5.37 4.79
N THR A 5 29.99 4.28 5.18
CA THR A 5 29.44 2.94 4.98
C THR A 5 27.98 2.97 5.42
N ALA A 6 27.06 2.52 4.56
CA ALA A 6 25.67 2.35 4.95
C ALA A 6 25.67 1.67 6.32
N PRO A 7 25.03 2.27 7.35
CA PRO A 7 25.07 1.71 8.69
C PRO A 7 24.59 0.28 8.58
N SER A 8 25.45 -0.66 8.95
CA SER A 8 25.09 -2.07 8.96
C SER A 8 24.02 -2.24 10.02
N ILE A 9 22.76 -2.16 9.60
CA ILE A 9 21.66 -2.67 10.40
C ILE A 9 21.98 -4.14 10.66
N SER A 10 22.04 -4.52 11.94
CA SER A 10 22.42 -5.87 12.41
C SER A 10 21.58 -7.00 11.79
N VAL A 11 20.45 -6.65 11.18
CA VAL A 11 19.49 -7.52 10.52
C VAL A 11 19.99 -8.04 9.17
N SER A 12 20.97 -7.39 8.52
CA SER A 12 21.45 -7.81 7.18
C SER A 12 21.99 -9.26 7.22
N GLY A 13 21.28 -10.20 6.59
CA GLY A 13 21.62 -11.62 6.59
C GLY A 13 21.04 -12.44 7.76
N SER A 14 20.16 -11.88 8.57
CA SER A 14 19.37 -12.61 9.58
C SER A 14 18.05 -13.13 9.01
N SER A 15 17.40 -14.06 9.72
CA SER A 15 16.06 -14.55 9.39
C SER A 15 14.95 -13.48 9.52
N GLN A 16 15.28 -12.32 10.08
CA GLN A 16 14.35 -11.18 10.26
C GLN A 16 14.54 -10.11 9.17
N SER A 17 15.47 -10.30 8.23
CA SER A 17 15.73 -9.33 7.17
C SER A 17 14.51 -9.20 6.25
N GLY A 18 14.03 -7.97 6.07
CA GLY A 18 12.86 -7.68 5.23
C GLY A 18 11.51 -7.89 5.91
N THR A 19 11.47 -8.06 7.24
CA THR A 19 10.23 -8.25 7.99
C THR A 19 9.89 -7.06 8.89
N TYR A 20 8.64 -7.01 9.39
CA TYR A 20 8.20 -6.05 10.41
C TYR A 20 9.06 -6.16 11.69
N GLN A 21 9.35 -7.38 12.13
CA GLN A 21 10.27 -7.59 13.26
C GLN A 21 11.69 -7.10 12.95
N GLY A 22 12.19 -7.30 11.73
CA GLY A 22 13.47 -6.74 11.31
C GLY A 22 13.49 -5.22 11.33
N LEU A 23 12.37 -4.57 10.99
CA LEU A 23 12.26 -3.12 11.06
C LEU A 23 12.34 -2.58 12.50
N VAL A 24 11.85 -3.32 13.50
CA VAL A 24 12.01 -2.98 14.92
C VAL A 24 13.49 -2.90 15.31
N GLU A 25 14.34 -3.78 14.78
CA GLU A 25 15.78 -3.76 15.05
C GLU A 25 16.48 -2.52 14.47
N CYS A 26 15.84 -1.80 13.54
CA CYS A 26 16.35 -0.55 12.98
C CYS A 26 16.12 0.67 13.88
N ILE A 27 15.28 0.57 14.92
CA ILE A 27 14.93 1.70 15.80
C ILE A 27 16.15 2.44 16.37
N PRO A 28 17.21 1.78 16.91
CA PRO A 28 18.38 2.49 17.44
C PRO A 28 19.08 3.35 16.39
N TYR A 29 19.12 2.88 15.15
CA TYR A 29 19.66 3.64 14.03
C TYR A 29 18.77 4.83 13.70
N LEU A 30 17.46 4.65 13.58
CA LEU A 30 16.51 5.73 13.29
C LEU A 30 16.55 6.82 14.36
N LYS A 31 16.65 6.45 15.64
CA LYS A 31 16.84 7.41 16.74
C LYS A 31 18.17 8.14 16.64
N ALA A 32 19.27 7.45 16.31
CA ALA A 32 20.57 8.08 16.12
C ALA A 32 20.60 9.04 14.91
N LEU A 33 19.82 8.72 13.86
CA LEU A 33 19.62 9.59 12.70
C LEU A 33 18.84 10.86 13.07
N GLY A 34 18.00 10.80 14.10
CA GLY A 34 17.23 11.95 14.62
C GLY A 34 15.91 12.20 13.89
N VAL A 35 15.39 11.19 13.18
CA VAL A 35 14.03 11.26 12.62
C VAL A 35 12.99 11.09 13.72
N THR A 36 11.79 11.62 13.51
CA THR A 36 10.65 11.49 14.44
C THR A 36 9.53 10.62 13.90
N ALA A 37 9.55 10.34 12.60
CA ALA A 37 8.58 9.53 11.90
C ALA A 37 9.28 8.75 10.79
N ILE A 38 8.73 7.58 10.44
CA ILE A 38 9.04 6.91 9.18
C ILE A 38 7.78 6.76 8.34
N GLU A 39 7.92 6.90 7.03
CA GLU A 39 6.87 6.61 6.06
C GLU A 39 7.21 5.30 5.36
N LEU A 40 6.34 4.30 5.53
CA LEU A 40 6.47 3.03 4.86
C LEU A 40 5.83 3.13 3.48
N LEU A 41 6.54 2.63 2.47
CA LEU A 41 5.93 2.24 1.19
C LEU A 41 4.75 1.27 1.45
N PRO A 42 3.86 1.05 0.47
CA PRO A 42 2.64 0.28 0.66
C PRO A 42 2.82 -1.02 1.46
N VAL A 43 2.07 -1.12 2.57
CA VAL A 43 2.05 -2.30 3.46
C VAL A 43 0.71 -3.03 3.45
N PHE A 44 -0.26 -2.56 2.66
CA PHE A 44 -1.47 -3.34 2.38
C PHE A 44 -1.07 -4.57 1.57
N ASP A 45 -1.82 -5.66 1.66
CA ASP A 45 -1.46 -6.86 0.91
C ASP A 45 -1.56 -6.62 -0.60
N PHE A 46 -0.54 -7.08 -1.33
CA PHE A 46 -0.39 -7.02 -2.78
C PHE A 46 0.33 -8.29 -3.26
N ASP A 47 0.27 -8.61 -4.55
CA ASP A 47 1.04 -9.71 -5.14
C ASP A 47 2.36 -9.20 -5.74
N GLU A 48 3.49 -9.59 -5.15
CA GLU A 48 4.82 -9.25 -5.67
C GLU A 48 5.12 -9.93 -7.02
N ASN A 49 4.38 -10.99 -7.38
CA ASN A 49 4.55 -11.74 -8.63
C ASN A 49 3.57 -11.32 -9.73
N GLU A 50 2.86 -10.21 -9.55
CA GLU A 50 1.94 -9.71 -10.56
C GLU A 50 2.66 -9.47 -11.90
N LYS A 51 2.06 -9.93 -12.99
CA LYS A 51 2.70 -9.91 -14.32
C LYS A 51 2.49 -8.57 -15.01
N ILE A 52 3.32 -7.59 -14.65
CA ILE A 52 3.27 -6.23 -15.24
C ILE A 52 3.96 -6.18 -16.62
N VAL A 53 4.98 -7.02 -16.84
CA VAL A 53 5.75 -7.06 -18.10
C VAL A 53 5.70 -8.47 -18.67
N SER A 54 5.53 -8.59 -19.99
CA SER A 54 5.58 -9.89 -20.66
C SER A 54 7.03 -10.40 -20.69
N ASP A 55 7.22 -11.69 -20.43
CA ASP A 55 8.50 -12.40 -20.30
C ASP A 55 9.44 -12.28 -21.54
N ALA A 56 9.00 -11.63 -22.62
CA ALA A 56 9.72 -11.51 -23.89
C ALA A 56 10.86 -10.46 -23.87
N GLU A 57 10.89 -9.54 -22.90
CA GLU A 57 11.86 -8.43 -22.88
C GLU A 57 12.90 -8.49 -21.74
N ILE A 58 12.77 -9.43 -20.79
CA ILE A 58 13.60 -9.44 -19.58
C ILE A 58 14.13 -10.85 -19.30
N GLU A 59 15.45 -10.98 -19.14
CA GLU A 59 16.14 -12.26 -18.89
C GLU A 59 15.90 -12.84 -17.49
N HIS A 60 15.18 -12.12 -16.62
CA HIS A 60 14.92 -12.48 -15.23
C HIS A 60 13.51 -12.08 -14.81
N THR A 61 12.98 -12.79 -13.80
CA THR A 61 11.70 -12.45 -13.17
C THR A 61 11.77 -11.06 -12.55
N VAL A 62 10.84 -10.19 -12.93
CA VAL A 62 10.64 -8.90 -12.28
C VAL A 62 9.53 -9.05 -11.26
N LEU A 63 9.74 -8.48 -10.07
CA LEU A 63 8.75 -8.45 -9.00
C LEU A 63 8.25 -7.03 -8.80
N ASN A 64 6.98 -6.88 -8.43
CA ASN A 64 6.52 -5.65 -7.81
C ASN A 64 7.14 -5.55 -6.42
N CYS A 65 8.21 -4.78 -6.29
CA CYS A 65 8.92 -4.60 -5.03
C CYS A 65 8.38 -3.45 -4.19
N TRP A 66 7.65 -2.51 -4.79
CA TRP A 66 7.15 -1.32 -4.11
C TRP A 66 5.73 -1.48 -3.55
N GLY A 67 4.91 -2.34 -4.16
CA GLY A 67 3.57 -2.65 -3.65
C GLY A 67 2.49 -1.63 -3.98
N TYR A 68 2.71 -0.71 -4.93
CA TYR A 68 1.66 0.20 -5.43
C TYR A 68 0.68 -0.52 -6.36
N SER A 69 0.08 -1.59 -5.86
CA SER A 69 -0.92 -2.42 -6.53
C SER A 69 -1.70 -3.22 -5.47
N PRO A 70 -2.52 -2.55 -4.63
CA PRO A 70 -3.13 -3.21 -3.49
C PRO A 70 -4.19 -4.23 -3.92
N LEU A 71 -4.14 -5.40 -3.28
CA LEU A 71 -5.11 -6.48 -3.40
C LEU A 71 -6.11 -6.46 -2.23
N LEU A 72 -5.61 -6.36 -0.98
CA LEU A 72 -6.44 -6.38 0.23
C LEU A 72 -6.13 -5.18 1.14
N PHE A 73 -7.00 -4.17 1.10
CA PHE A 73 -6.82 -2.90 1.81
C PHE A 73 -6.75 -2.99 3.34
N PHE A 74 -7.31 -4.05 3.95
CA PHE A 74 -7.38 -4.22 5.41
C PHE A 74 -6.37 -5.23 5.96
N ALA A 75 -5.61 -5.90 5.08
CA ALA A 75 -4.63 -6.89 5.47
C ALA A 75 -3.22 -6.30 5.37
N PRO A 76 -2.36 -6.47 6.39
CA PRO A 76 -0.94 -6.21 6.22
C PRO A 76 -0.33 -7.21 5.24
N LYS A 77 0.67 -6.76 4.48
CA LYS A 77 1.42 -7.58 3.53
C LYS A 77 2.01 -8.79 4.22
N GLN A 78 1.47 -9.97 3.89
CA GLN A 78 1.79 -11.19 4.64
C GLN A 78 3.27 -11.58 4.51
N SER A 79 3.89 -11.39 3.35
CA SER A 79 5.30 -11.73 3.14
C SER A 79 6.30 -10.78 3.81
N TYR A 80 5.81 -9.67 4.39
CA TYR A 80 6.61 -8.80 5.26
C TYR A 80 6.56 -9.22 6.73
N ALA A 81 5.80 -10.25 7.10
CA ALA A 81 5.83 -10.81 8.45
C ALA A 81 6.84 -11.94 8.56
N SER A 82 7.59 -11.98 9.67
CA SER A 82 8.41 -13.13 10.03
C SER A 82 7.55 -14.31 10.50
N ASP A 83 6.45 -14.04 11.19
CA ASP A 83 5.34 -14.96 11.45
C ASP A 83 4.22 -14.71 10.44
N VAL A 84 4.37 -15.31 9.26
CA VAL A 84 3.39 -15.22 8.17
C VAL A 84 1.98 -15.71 8.56
N VAL A 85 1.82 -16.43 9.67
CA VAL A 85 0.50 -16.88 10.14
C VAL A 85 -0.20 -15.79 10.95
N ASN A 86 0.56 -14.88 11.57
CA ASN A 86 0.04 -13.81 12.43
C ASN A 86 0.55 -12.41 12.03
N PRO A 87 0.45 -12.02 10.75
CA PRO A 87 1.03 -10.75 10.26
C PRO A 87 0.40 -9.52 10.92
N VAL A 88 -0.88 -9.61 11.33
CA VAL A 88 -1.58 -8.53 12.04
C VAL A 88 -0.96 -8.29 13.42
N GLN A 89 -0.70 -9.36 14.18
CA GLN A 89 -0.12 -9.26 15.51
C GLN A 89 1.32 -8.75 15.43
N GLU A 90 2.10 -9.22 14.45
CA GLU A 90 3.48 -8.76 14.25
C GLU A 90 3.54 -7.29 13.84
N PHE A 91 2.69 -6.85 12.91
CA PHE A 91 2.61 -5.44 12.52
C PHE A 91 2.27 -4.55 13.71
N LYS A 92 1.29 -4.93 14.53
CA LYS A 92 0.92 -4.18 15.73
C LYS A 92 2.06 -4.12 16.76
N ALA A 93 2.74 -5.23 16.99
CA ALA A 93 3.88 -5.28 17.88
C ALA A 93 5.03 -4.38 17.38
N MET A 94 5.23 -4.29 16.06
CA MET A 94 6.17 -3.34 15.47
C MET A 94 5.76 -1.90 15.76
N VAL A 95 4.50 -1.52 15.51
CA VAL A 95 4.00 -0.16 15.81
C VAL A 95 4.19 0.19 17.29
N ASP A 96 3.79 -0.71 18.21
CA ASP A 96 3.96 -0.50 19.65
C ASP A 96 5.44 -0.22 20.01
N LYS A 97 6.38 -0.93 19.38
CA LYS A 97 7.82 -0.74 19.61
C LYS A 97 8.34 0.59 19.06
N PHE A 98 7.80 1.05 17.94
CA PHE A 98 8.12 2.39 17.41
C PHE A 98 7.58 3.48 18.33
N HIS A 99 6.35 3.34 18.83
CA HIS A 99 5.76 4.28 19.79
C HIS A 99 6.52 4.31 21.13
N GLU A 100 6.93 3.16 21.67
CA GLU A 100 7.80 3.07 22.86
C GLU A 100 9.13 3.82 22.67
N ALA A 101 9.56 3.98 21.41
CA ALA A 101 10.78 4.67 21.04
C ALA A 101 10.58 6.16 20.68
N ASP A 102 9.37 6.69 20.84
CA ASP A 102 8.94 8.04 20.43
C ASP A 102 9.07 8.27 18.90
N LEU A 103 8.75 7.26 18.09
CA LEU A 103 8.75 7.33 16.62
C LEU A 103 7.35 7.06 16.07
N GLU A 104 6.89 7.91 15.16
CA GLU A 104 5.63 7.70 14.42
C GLU A 104 5.81 6.76 13.22
N ILE A 105 4.75 6.03 12.89
CA ILE A 105 4.61 5.21 11.68
C ILE A 105 3.54 5.82 10.76
N TRP A 106 3.95 6.19 9.55
CA TRP A 106 3.07 6.66 8.49
C TRP A 106 2.99 5.64 7.37
N LEU A 107 1.81 5.49 6.76
CA LEU A 107 1.60 4.58 5.64
C LEU A 107 1.38 5.32 4.33
N ASP A 108 2.12 4.92 3.30
CA ASP A 108 1.77 5.23 1.92
C ASP A 108 0.60 4.35 1.47
N VAL A 109 -0.53 4.99 1.13
CA VAL A 109 -1.80 4.33 0.83
C VAL A 109 -2.26 4.61 -0.59
N VAL A 110 -2.66 3.54 -1.27
CA VAL A 110 -2.99 3.55 -2.70
C VAL A 110 -4.48 3.32 -2.88
N PHE A 111 -5.29 4.37 -2.78
CA PHE A 111 -6.75 4.27 -3.00
C PHE A 111 -7.17 4.66 -4.42
N ASN A 112 -6.22 4.94 -5.30
CA ASN A 112 -6.51 5.44 -6.63
C ASN A 112 -6.75 4.34 -7.68
N HIS A 113 -6.25 3.12 -7.44
CA HIS A 113 -6.45 1.93 -8.28
C HIS A 113 -6.32 0.64 -7.43
N THR A 114 -6.52 -0.53 -8.05
CA THR A 114 -6.31 -1.85 -7.41
C THR A 114 -5.49 -2.78 -8.29
N ALA A 115 -5.02 -3.89 -7.71
CA ALA A 115 -4.34 -4.99 -8.40
C ALA A 115 -5.17 -5.74 -9.45
N GLU A 116 -6.45 -5.39 -9.63
CA GLU A 116 -7.29 -6.04 -10.64
C GLU A 116 -7.00 -5.50 -12.06
N PHE A 117 -6.18 -4.46 -12.23
CA PHE A 117 -5.88 -3.77 -13.50
C PHE A 117 -7.14 -3.40 -14.32
N GLY A 118 -6.98 -3.08 -15.60
CA GLY A 118 -8.08 -2.80 -16.55
C GLY A 118 -8.66 -4.08 -17.15
N ASP A 119 -9.11 -4.01 -18.40
CA ASP A 119 -9.83 -5.13 -19.07
C ASP A 119 -9.06 -6.46 -19.11
N ASN A 120 -7.73 -6.40 -19.15
CA ASN A 120 -6.87 -7.59 -19.23
C ASN A 120 -6.44 -8.16 -17.86
N GLY A 121 -6.83 -7.50 -16.76
CA GLY A 121 -6.48 -7.95 -15.42
C GLY A 121 -7.43 -8.99 -14.87
N TYR A 122 -6.98 -9.72 -13.85
CA TYR A 122 -7.78 -10.72 -13.16
C TYR A 122 -9.04 -10.12 -12.53
N ALA A 123 -10.07 -10.94 -12.43
CA ALA A 123 -11.31 -10.61 -11.74
C ALA A 123 -11.40 -11.45 -10.47
N ASP A 124 -11.18 -10.81 -9.33
CA ASP A 124 -11.07 -11.46 -8.02
C ASP A 124 -12.12 -10.92 -7.04
N HIS A 125 -12.04 -9.64 -6.69
CA HIS A 125 -12.79 -9.02 -5.59
C HIS A 125 -13.80 -8.00 -6.09
N PHE A 126 -13.33 -6.79 -6.45
CA PHE A 126 -14.21 -5.68 -6.77
C PHE A 126 -14.88 -5.90 -8.13
N LYS A 127 -14.12 -6.42 -9.09
CA LYS A 127 -14.63 -6.79 -10.41
C LYS A 127 -15.75 -7.83 -10.36
N LEU A 128 -15.64 -8.83 -9.48
CA LEU A 128 -16.66 -9.88 -9.35
C LEU A 128 -17.88 -9.44 -8.54
N LEU A 129 -17.71 -8.50 -7.60
CA LEU A 129 -18.79 -8.07 -6.72
C LEU A 129 -19.73 -7.06 -7.38
N ALA A 130 -19.19 -5.92 -7.83
CA ALA A 130 -19.99 -4.82 -8.38
C ALA A 130 -19.10 -3.81 -9.11
N PRO A 131 -18.54 -4.13 -10.28
CA PRO A 131 -17.49 -3.33 -10.91
C PRO A 131 -17.97 -1.90 -11.23
N ASP A 132 -19.25 -1.72 -11.53
CA ASP A 132 -19.92 -0.41 -11.74
C ASP A 132 -19.88 0.51 -10.50
N GLN A 133 -19.82 -0.06 -9.31
CA GLN A 133 -19.70 0.69 -8.06
C GLN A 133 -18.26 1.02 -7.71
N TRP A 134 -17.34 0.12 -8.04
CA TRP A 134 -15.95 0.19 -7.60
C TRP A 134 -15.04 0.92 -8.57
N TYR A 135 -15.34 0.92 -9.87
CA TYR A 135 -14.48 1.50 -10.89
C TYR A 135 -15.17 2.58 -11.70
N LEU A 136 -14.36 3.48 -12.26
CA LEU A 136 -14.80 4.45 -13.26
C LEU A 136 -14.77 3.83 -14.66
N TRP A 137 -15.79 4.13 -15.46
CA TRP A 137 -15.98 3.56 -16.79
C TRP A 137 -15.98 4.62 -17.88
N GLU A 138 -15.42 4.26 -19.02
CA GLU A 138 -15.61 4.97 -20.28
C GLU A 138 -16.99 4.67 -20.88
N LYS A 139 -17.35 5.42 -21.93
CA LYS A 139 -18.63 5.23 -22.64
C LYS A 139 -18.73 3.91 -23.40
N ASP A 140 -17.59 3.31 -23.74
CA ASP A 140 -17.48 2.03 -24.44
C ASP A 140 -17.34 0.83 -23.49
N GLU A 141 -17.65 1.05 -22.20
CA GLU A 141 -17.58 0.02 -21.15
C GLU A 141 -16.16 -0.48 -20.87
N SER A 142 -15.12 0.26 -21.27
CA SER A 142 -13.74 0.04 -20.79
C SER A 142 -13.46 0.80 -19.48
N TYR A 143 -12.40 0.44 -18.77
CA TYR A 143 -12.01 1.11 -17.51
C TYR A 143 -11.34 2.46 -17.78
N LYS A 144 -11.75 3.51 -17.06
CA LYS A 144 -10.97 4.76 -17.04
C LYS A 144 -9.64 4.53 -16.34
N ASN A 145 -8.57 5.04 -16.94
CA ASN A 145 -7.21 4.82 -16.45
C ASN A 145 -6.48 6.13 -16.08
N TYR A 146 -7.03 6.89 -15.14
CA TYR A 146 -6.37 8.09 -14.62
C TYR A 146 -5.13 7.75 -13.78
N SER A 147 -5.07 6.56 -13.18
CA SER A 147 -3.92 6.09 -12.40
C SER A 147 -2.71 5.72 -13.26
N GLY A 148 -2.94 5.33 -14.52
CA GLY A 148 -1.94 4.69 -15.37
C GLY A 148 -1.78 3.18 -15.12
N CYS A 149 -2.45 2.62 -14.12
CA CYS A 149 -2.34 1.21 -13.71
C CYS A 149 -3.47 0.30 -14.25
N GLY A 150 -4.26 0.79 -15.19
CA GLY A 150 -5.29 0.04 -15.91
C GLY A 150 -6.71 0.29 -15.42
N ASN A 151 -6.90 0.67 -14.16
CA ASN A 151 -8.21 1.06 -13.62
C ASN A 151 -8.10 2.32 -12.76
N THR A 152 -9.25 2.93 -12.49
CA THR A 152 -9.39 4.01 -11.51
C THR A 152 -10.50 3.64 -10.54
N LEU A 153 -10.20 3.61 -9.24
CA LEU A 153 -11.19 3.36 -8.21
C LEU A 153 -12.18 4.53 -8.16
N ASN A 154 -13.48 4.23 -8.14
CA ASN A 154 -14.56 5.21 -8.06
C ASN A 154 -14.69 5.75 -6.63
N CYS A 155 -13.76 6.62 -6.24
CA CYS A 155 -13.68 7.22 -4.91
C CYS A 155 -14.88 8.12 -4.57
N ALA A 156 -15.71 8.51 -5.54
CA ALA A 156 -16.95 9.25 -5.29
C ALA A 156 -18.12 8.36 -4.89
N HIS A 157 -18.09 7.07 -5.22
CA HIS A 157 -19.21 6.18 -4.94
C HIS A 157 -19.35 5.96 -3.41
N PRO A 158 -20.57 6.00 -2.83
CA PRO A 158 -20.77 5.89 -1.39
C PRO A 158 -20.17 4.62 -0.76
N THR A 159 -20.25 3.49 -1.46
CA THR A 159 -19.67 2.21 -1.00
C THR A 159 -18.14 2.31 -0.92
N THR A 160 -17.50 2.86 -1.95
CA THR A 160 -16.05 3.05 -2.00
C THR A 160 -15.58 4.03 -0.94
N ARG A 161 -16.24 5.18 -0.78
CA ARG A 161 -15.93 6.15 0.29
C ARG A 161 -16.00 5.53 1.66
N ARG A 162 -17.05 4.74 1.92
CA ARG A 162 -17.19 4.02 3.18
C ARG A 162 -16.04 3.05 3.39
N MET A 163 -15.67 2.26 2.39
CA MET A 163 -14.54 1.34 2.47
C MET A 163 -13.23 2.09 2.77
N ILE A 164 -12.93 3.19 2.06
CA ILE A 164 -11.72 3.99 2.29
C ILE A 164 -11.70 4.53 3.73
N ARG A 165 -12.80 5.13 4.17
CA ARG A 165 -12.92 5.67 5.55
C ARG A 165 -12.75 4.57 6.59
N ASP A 166 -13.45 3.45 6.44
CA ASP A 166 -13.42 2.35 7.40
C ASP A 166 -12.01 1.69 7.41
N CYS A 167 -11.30 1.68 6.27
CA CYS A 167 -9.90 1.25 6.16
C CYS A 167 -8.96 2.19 6.93
N LEU A 168 -9.05 3.50 6.71
CA LEU A 168 -8.24 4.49 7.43
C LEU A 168 -8.49 4.43 8.94
N ILE A 169 -9.75 4.27 9.37
CA ILE A 169 -10.10 4.09 10.78
C ILE A 169 -9.48 2.81 11.33
N TYR A 170 -9.55 1.69 10.60
CA TYR A 170 -8.94 0.43 11.01
C TYR A 170 -7.43 0.57 11.22
N TRP A 171 -6.71 1.11 10.23
CA TRP A 171 -5.26 1.28 10.34
C TRP A 171 -4.86 2.25 11.45
N SER A 172 -5.61 3.34 11.66
CA SER A 172 -5.32 4.28 12.73
C SER A 172 -5.68 3.74 14.13
N HIS A 173 -6.89 3.21 14.32
CA HIS A 173 -7.41 2.88 15.66
C HIS A 173 -7.16 1.42 16.08
N VAL A 174 -7.06 0.51 15.12
CA VAL A 174 -6.87 -0.93 15.39
C VAL A 174 -5.42 -1.35 15.20
N MET A 175 -4.76 -0.83 14.17
CA MET A 175 -3.34 -1.13 13.87
C MET A 175 -2.36 -0.15 14.50
N GLY A 176 -2.81 1.05 14.90
CA GLY A 176 -2.01 2.05 15.63
C GLY A 176 -1.21 3.02 14.76
N VAL A 177 -1.50 3.11 13.47
CA VAL A 177 -0.78 4.01 12.53
C VAL A 177 -1.08 5.48 12.83
N ASP A 178 -0.05 6.33 12.75
CA ASP A 178 -0.10 7.75 13.11
C ASP A 178 -0.53 8.66 11.95
N GLY A 179 -0.22 8.27 10.71
CA GLY A 179 -0.49 9.10 9.54
C GLY A 179 -0.56 8.34 8.22
N PHE A 180 -1.01 9.05 7.19
CA PHE A 180 -1.20 8.50 5.84
C PHE A 180 -0.69 9.48 4.78
N ARG A 181 0.04 8.96 3.79
CA ARG A 181 0.41 9.65 2.56
C ARG A 181 -0.38 9.02 1.42
N PHE A 182 -1.17 9.82 0.71
CA PHE A 182 -2.08 9.32 -0.33
C PHE A 182 -1.41 9.33 -1.69
N ASP A 183 -1.23 8.16 -2.28
CA ASP A 183 -0.73 8.03 -3.64
C ASP A 183 -1.75 8.54 -4.67
N LEU A 184 -1.25 9.31 -5.66
CA LEU A 184 -2.05 9.99 -6.70
C LEU A 184 -3.34 10.62 -6.16
N ALA A 185 -3.20 11.38 -5.05
CA ALA A 185 -4.32 11.88 -4.26
C ALA A 185 -5.40 12.65 -5.06
N SER A 186 -5.06 13.25 -6.20
CA SER A 186 -5.99 13.95 -7.09
C SER A 186 -7.17 13.07 -7.53
N ILE A 187 -6.99 11.76 -7.66
CA ILE A 187 -8.06 10.82 -8.04
C ILE A 187 -9.17 10.75 -6.98
N LEU A 188 -8.86 10.98 -5.70
CA LEU A 188 -9.86 11.01 -4.64
C LEU A 188 -10.83 12.21 -4.79
N ASN A 189 -10.48 13.20 -5.61
CA ASN A 189 -11.28 14.39 -5.87
C ASN A 189 -12.11 14.31 -7.17
N LEU A 190 -12.21 13.12 -7.79
CA LEU A 190 -13.04 12.89 -8.97
C LEU A 190 -14.47 12.50 -8.58
N ASP A 191 -15.45 12.96 -9.34
CA ASP A 191 -16.83 12.44 -9.29
C ASP A 191 -16.94 11.05 -9.95
N SER A 192 -18.12 10.41 -9.86
CA SER A 192 -18.34 9.08 -10.48
C SER A 192 -18.38 9.10 -12.01
N ALA A 193 -18.29 10.27 -12.64
CA ALA A 193 -18.08 10.41 -14.07
C ALA A 193 -16.61 10.73 -14.43
N GLY A 194 -15.71 10.86 -13.44
CA GLY A 194 -14.30 11.16 -13.62
C GLY A 194 -13.97 12.66 -13.79
N ASN A 195 -14.88 13.57 -13.43
CA ASN A 195 -14.60 15.01 -13.46
C ASN A 195 -14.05 15.49 -12.12
N ILE A 196 -13.14 16.47 -12.16
CA ILE A 196 -12.62 17.12 -10.94
C ILE A 196 -13.74 17.86 -10.23
N MET A 197 -13.84 17.67 -8.92
CA MET A 197 -14.76 18.40 -8.06
C MET A 197 -14.10 19.64 -7.45
N ASP A 198 -14.83 20.76 -7.37
CA ASP A 198 -14.32 21.99 -6.74
C ASP A 198 -14.15 21.84 -5.20
N PHE A 199 -14.87 20.88 -4.58
CA PHE A 199 -14.74 20.53 -3.17
C PHE A 199 -14.94 19.02 -2.96
N PRO A 200 -14.13 18.36 -2.10
CA PRO A 200 -14.39 16.99 -1.69
C PRO A 200 -15.73 16.91 -0.94
N GLN A 201 -16.55 15.90 -1.25
CA GLN A 201 -17.83 15.65 -0.57
C GLN A 201 -17.72 14.60 0.55
#